data_AF-A0A355AJN8-F1
#
_entry.id   AF-A0A355AJN8-F1
#
_cell.length_a   1.000
_cell.length_b   1.000
_cell.length_c   1.000
_cell.angle_alpha   90.00
_cell.angle_beta   90.00
_cell.angle_gamma   90.00
#
_symmetry.space_group_name_H-M   'P 1'
#
loop_
_entity.id
_entity.type
_entity.pdbx_description
1 polymer ?
#
loop_
_entity_poly.entity_id
_entity_poly.type
_entity_poly.pdbx_seq_one_letter_code
_entity_poly.pdbx_strand_id
1 'polypeptide(L)'
;MASKLGGSLNFSSRAKIALWLALVAVGVCGRLWQPAYNVTPLAAIGLAAGSLFGISLAAAAVPIVALVISNMVLPGYGSTIMTLVVYGSFACPVLFGSLVKRQGWIAVVGGSLASSLIFFITSNFATWALSELYPHTLAGLTTCYVAALPFYRWMPVGDVVWSVSLFAVLVAVGRIQQLVQPVQAIPVTTGHSQTVDRLTEEQRGPQ
;
A
#
# COMPACT_ATOMS: atom_id res chain seq x y z
N MET A 1 1.16 4.42 -20.11
CA MET A 1 1.87 3.13 -20.02
C MET A 1 1.67 2.55 -18.62
N ALA A 2 1.08 1.36 -18.50
CA ALA A 2 1.06 0.63 -17.23
C ALA A 2 2.44 0.01 -17.00
N SER A 3 3.02 0.17 -15.81
CA SER A 3 4.32 -0.46 -15.51
C SER A 3 4.15 -1.99 -15.45
N LYS A 4 5.20 -2.76 -15.77
CA LYS A 4 5.22 -4.23 -15.60
C LYS A 4 4.83 -4.66 -14.18
N LEU A 5 5.10 -3.82 -13.19
CA LEU A 5 4.76 -4.02 -11.79
C LEU A 5 3.24 -3.97 -11.55
N GLY A 6 2.53 -3.07 -12.22
CA GLY A 6 1.07 -2.93 -12.09
C GLY A 6 0.31 -4.18 -12.56
N GLY A 7 0.81 -4.89 -13.58
CA GLY A 7 0.20 -6.12 -14.08
C GLY A 7 0.25 -7.28 -13.07
N SER A 8 1.32 -7.38 -12.29
CA SER A 8 1.51 -8.42 -11.27
C SER A 8 0.72 -8.16 -9.98
N LEU A 9 0.13 -6.98 -9.80
CA LEU A 9 -0.63 -6.61 -8.60
C LEU A 9 -2.15 -6.78 -8.75
N ASN A 10 -2.59 -7.54 -9.75
CA ASN A 10 -4.00 -7.82 -10.01
C ASN A 10 -4.38 -9.17 -9.39
N PHE A 11 -5.08 -9.10 -8.25
CA PHE A 11 -5.52 -10.26 -7.47
C PHE A 11 -7.04 -10.38 -7.45
N SER A 12 -7.55 -11.62 -7.32
CA SER A 12 -8.98 -11.88 -7.13
C SER A 12 -9.50 -11.33 -5.79
N SER A 13 -10.82 -11.15 -5.65
CA SER A 13 -11.42 -10.60 -4.42
C SER A 13 -11.08 -11.43 -3.17
N ARG A 14 -11.04 -12.76 -3.29
CA ARG A 14 -10.65 -13.66 -2.18
C ARG A 14 -9.19 -13.46 -1.79
N ALA A 15 -8.28 -13.40 -2.77
CA ALA A 15 -6.87 -13.16 -2.53
C ALA A 15 -6.61 -11.78 -1.92
N LYS A 16 -7.38 -10.76 -2.32
CA LYS A 16 -7.34 -9.41 -1.74
C LYS A 16 -7.63 -9.39 -0.24
N ILE A 17 -8.60 -10.17 0.24
CA ILE A 17 -8.90 -10.29 1.69
C ILE A 17 -7.71 -10.91 2.43
N ALA A 18 -7.13 -12.00 1.89
CA ALA A 18 -5.97 -12.64 2.49
C ALA A 18 -4.76 -11.69 2.53
N LEU A 19 -4.52 -10.92 1.45
CA LEU A 19 -3.47 -9.91 1.40
C LEU A 19 -3.72 -8.78 2.41
N TRP A 20 -4.96 -8.35 2.60
CA TRP A 20 -5.29 -7.33 3.60
C TRP A 20 -4.89 -7.80 5.01
N LEU A 21 -5.27 -9.02 5.38
CA LEU A 21 -4.91 -9.63 6.66
C LEU A 21 -3.38 -9.80 6.80
N ALA A 22 -2.72 -10.27 5.74
CA ALA A 22 -1.27 -10.44 5.74
C ALA A 22 -0.53 -9.12 5.92
N LEU A 23 -0.98 -8.04 5.26
CA LEU A 23 -0.39 -6.71 5.42
C LEU A 23 -0.57 -6.17 6.84
N VAL A 24 -1.74 -6.35 7.44
CA VAL A 24 -1.97 -5.98 8.86
C VAL A 24 -1.03 -6.77 9.76
N ALA A 25 -0.91 -8.09 9.57
CA ALA A 25 -0.02 -8.93 10.36
C ALA A 25 1.45 -8.50 10.24
N VAL A 26 1.93 -8.23 9.01
CA VAL A 26 3.29 -7.68 8.78
C VAL A 26 3.46 -6.35 9.49
N GLY A 27 2.45 -5.46 9.42
CA GLY A 27 2.42 -4.19 10.14
C GLY A 27 2.61 -4.33 11.63
N VAL A 28 1.84 -5.21 12.27
CA VAL A 28 1.90 -5.47 13.70
C VAL A 28 3.23 -6.09 14.09
N CYS A 29 3.64 -7.19 13.45
CA CYS A 29 4.88 -7.89 13.78
C CYS A 29 6.11 -7.00 13.61
N GLY A 30 6.19 -6.27 12.48
CA GLY A 30 7.33 -5.39 12.22
C GLY A 30 7.37 -4.19 13.15
N ARG A 31 6.21 -3.68 13.60
CA ARG A 31 6.15 -2.60 14.59
C ARG A 31 6.53 -3.08 16.00
N LEU A 32 6.17 -4.31 16.38
CA LEU A 32 6.59 -4.88 17.67
C LEU A 32 8.09 -5.20 17.70
N TRP A 33 8.67 -5.61 16.57
CA TRP A 33 10.10 -5.89 16.47
C TRP A 33 10.98 -4.64 16.38
N GLN A 34 10.51 -3.57 15.72
CA GLN A 34 11.20 -2.29 15.44
C GLN A 34 12.68 -2.20 15.88
N PRO A 35 13.65 -2.58 15.03
CA PRO A 35 15.05 -2.66 15.43
C PRO A 35 15.70 -1.30 15.74
N ALA A 36 15.10 -0.21 15.26
CA ALA A 36 15.47 1.16 15.58
C ALA A 36 14.23 2.06 15.53
N TYR A 37 14.36 3.30 16.01
CA TYR A 37 13.25 4.26 16.04
C TYR A 37 12.56 4.41 14.68
N ASN A 38 11.27 4.09 14.65
CA ASN A 38 10.40 4.17 13.47
C ASN A 38 10.88 3.36 12.25
N VAL A 39 11.82 2.43 12.41
CA VAL A 39 12.17 1.46 11.36
C VAL A 39 11.12 0.35 11.38
N THR A 40 10.02 0.58 10.67
CA THR A 40 8.83 -0.28 10.69
C THR A 40 8.26 -0.46 9.28
N PRO A 41 7.46 -1.51 9.02
CA PRO A 41 6.88 -1.72 7.70
C PRO A 41 5.66 -0.83 7.38
N LEU A 42 5.33 0.19 8.20
CA LEU A 42 4.07 0.91 8.06
C LEU A 42 3.95 1.71 6.75
N ALA A 43 5.03 2.35 6.30
CA ALA A 43 5.05 3.00 4.99
C ALA A 43 4.85 1.98 3.86
N ALA A 44 5.52 0.83 3.96
CA ALA A 44 5.46 -0.25 2.98
C ALA A 44 4.05 -0.84 2.84
N ILE A 45 3.39 -1.18 3.96
CA ILE A 45 2.04 -1.75 3.93
C ILE A 45 1.01 -0.72 3.47
N GLY A 46 1.19 0.57 3.77
CA GLY A 46 0.32 1.64 3.28
C GLY A 46 0.43 1.81 1.75
N LEU A 47 1.65 1.86 1.22
CA LEU A 47 1.90 1.87 -0.23
C LEU A 47 1.32 0.64 -0.93
N ALA A 48 1.58 -0.54 -0.36
CA ALA A 48 1.07 -1.81 -0.88
C ALA A 48 -0.46 -1.82 -0.87
N ALA A 49 -1.09 -1.43 0.23
CA ALA A 49 -2.54 -1.35 0.34
C ALA A 49 -3.15 -0.39 -0.69
N GLY A 50 -2.58 0.82 -0.86
CA GLY A 50 -3.02 1.77 -1.89
C GLY A 50 -2.86 1.22 -3.30
N SER A 51 -1.83 0.42 -3.55
CA SER A 51 -1.63 -0.25 -4.84
C SER A 51 -2.61 -1.42 -5.04
N LEU A 52 -2.96 -2.19 -4.02
CA LEU A 52 -3.81 -3.38 -4.17
C LEU A 52 -5.31 -3.03 -4.19
N PHE A 53 -5.72 -2.09 -3.35
CA PHE A 53 -7.13 -1.75 -3.09
C PHE A 53 -7.53 -0.37 -3.63
N GLY A 54 -6.60 0.37 -4.23
CA GLY A 54 -6.81 1.76 -4.64
C GLY A 54 -6.88 2.71 -3.44
N ILE A 55 -7.17 3.98 -3.71
CA ILE A 55 -7.36 5.01 -2.66
C ILE A 55 -8.76 4.80 -2.07
N SER A 56 -8.86 3.88 -1.12
CA SER A 56 -10.12 3.49 -0.49
C SER A 56 -9.98 3.39 1.02
N LEU A 57 -11.12 3.42 1.73
CA LEU A 57 -11.14 3.25 3.18
C LEU A 57 -10.53 1.90 3.60
N ALA A 58 -10.76 0.84 2.81
CA ALA A 58 -10.15 -0.46 3.05
C ALA A 58 -8.62 -0.41 2.99
N ALA A 59 -8.05 0.37 2.08
CA ALA A 59 -6.60 0.56 2.00
C ALA A 59 -6.06 1.33 3.20
N ALA A 60 -6.71 2.45 3.56
CA ALA A 60 -6.34 3.26 4.72
C ALA A 60 -6.47 2.49 6.03
N ALA A 61 -7.44 1.57 6.13
CA ALA A 61 -7.62 0.74 7.32
C ALA A 61 -6.43 -0.18 7.60
N VAL A 62 -5.64 -0.59 6.60
CA VAL A 62 -4.50 -1.51 6.80
C VAL A 62 -3.47 -0.96 7.81
N PRO A 63 -2.80 0.19 7.55
CA PRO A 63 -1.85 0.74 8.51
C PRO A 63 -2.51 1.19 9.82
N ILE A 64 -3.76 1.66 9.78
CA ILE A 64 -4.48 2.11 10.98
C ILE A 64 -4.78 0.95 11.93
N VAL A 65 -5.30 -0.17 11.43
CA VAL A 65 -5.58 -1.35 12.23
C VAL A 65 -4.27 -1.93 12.80
N ALA A 66 -3.20 -1.97 12.00
CA ALA A 66 -1.89 -2.40 12.47
C ALA A 66 -1.38 -1.53 13.65
N LEU A 67 -1.54 -0.21 13.55
CA LEU A 67 -1.19 0.71 14.63
C LEU A 67 -2.03 0.50 15.89
N VAL A 68 -3.36 0.38 15.75
CA VAL A 68 -4.27 0.15 16.87
C VAL A 68 -3.89 -1.12 17.62
N ILE A 69 -3.72 -2.24 16.90
CA ILE A 69 -3.34 -3.52 17.52
C ILE A 69 -1.99 -3.41 18.21
N SER A 70 -1.00 -2.79 17.56
CA SER A 70 0.34 -2.66 18.14
C SER A 70 0.34 -1.79 19.40
N ASN A 71 -0.47 -0.74 19.44
CA ASN A 71 -0.62 0.16 20.59
C ASN A 71 -1.43 -0.44 21.75
N MET A 72 -1.98 -1.65 21.61
CA MET A 72 -2.49 -2.42 22.76
C MET A 72 -1.35 -3.03 23.58
N VAL A 73 -0.17 -3.21 22.97
CA VAL A 73 1.01 -3.81 23.60
C VAL A 73 2.08 -2.75 23.87
N LEU A 74 2.21 -1.77 22.97
CA LEU A 74 3.16 -0.66 23.09
C LEU A 74 2.52 0.57 23.76
N PRO A 75 3.31 1.42 24.43
CA PRO A 75 2.80 2.68 24.98
C PRO A 75 2.14 3.56 23.92
N GLY A 76 1.06 4.23 24.29
CA GLY A 76 0.41 5.24 23.45
C GLY A 76 1.23 6.54 23.35
N TYR A 77 0.77 7.48 22.53
CA TYR A 77 1.51 8.71 22.18
C TYR A 77 1.33 9.88 23.16
N GLY A 78 0.83 9.65 24.37
CA GLY A 78 0.61 10.67 25.41
C GLY A 78 -0.55 11.65 25.15
N SER A 79 -0.94 11.89 23.89
CA SER A 79 -2.04 12.77 23.51
C SER A 79 -2.89 12.18 22.38
N THR A 80 -4.21 12.39 22.45
CA THR A 80 -5.15 12.01 21.38
C THR A 80 -4.81 12.71 20.07
N ILE A 81 -4.41 13.99 20.11
CA ILE A 81 -4.06 14.75 18.90
C ILE A 81 -2.80 14.18 18.26
N MET A 82 -1.76 13.89 19.06
CA MET A 82 -0.54 13.24 18.56
C MET A 82 -0.83 11.87 17.95
N THR A 83 -1.74 11.11 18.56
CA THR A 83 -2.19 9.82 18.03
C THR A 83 -2.82 9.98 16.64
N LEU A 84 -3.72 10.96 16.46
CA LEU A 84 -4.34 11.24 15.18
C LEU A 84 -3.32 11.68 14.12
N VAL A 85 -2.33 12.50 14.50
CA VAL A 85 -1.25 12.93 13.60
C VAL A 85 -0.44 11.72 13.12
N VAL A 86 -0.04 10.83 14.02
CA VAL A 86 0.72 9.62 13.66
C VAL A 86 -0.10 8.70 12.77
N TYR A 87 -1.37 8.49 13.11
CA TYR A 87 -2.28 7.62 12.36
C TYR A 87 -2.50 8.17 10.94
N GLY A 88 -2.79 9.47 10.81
CA GLY A 88 -2.94 10.14 9.52
C GLY A 88 -1.66 10.08 8.68
N SER A 89 -0.50 10.24 9.32
CA SER A 89 0.79 10.18 8.62
C SER A 89 1.08 8.81 8.04
N PHE A 90 0.73 7.72 8.74
CA PHE A 90 0.86 6.35 8.23
C PHE A 90 -0.29 5.91 7.31
N ALA A 91 -1.39 6.66 7.23
CA ALA A 91 -2.41 6.48 6.21
C ALA A 91 -2.05 7.19 4.88
N CYS A 92 -1.28 8.27 4.93
CA CYS A 92 -0.82 9.02 3.75
C CYS A 92 -0.16 8.16 2.64
N PRO A 93 0.68 7.15 2.93
CA PRO A 93 1.31 6.30 1.91
C PRO A 93 0.32 5.65 0.93
N VAL A 94 -0.92 5.42 1.36
CA VAL A 94 -2.00 4.87 0.52
C VAL A 94 -2.25 5.72 -0.73
N LEU A 95 -2.09 7.04 -0.61
CA LEU A 95 -2.31 7.98 -1.72
C LEU A 95 -1.30 7.77 -2.85
N PHE A 96 -0.07 7.36 -2.52
CA PHE A 96 1.00 7.10 -3.48
C PHE A 96 0.87 5.72 -4.16
N GLY A 97 0.01 4.82 -3.67
CA GLY A 97 -0.14 3.47 -4.21
C GLY A 97 -0.62 3.44 -5.68
N SER A 98 -1.36 4.47 -6.11
CA SER A 98 -1.76 4.63 -7.52
C SER A 98 -0.56 4.93 -8.45
N LEU A 99 0.43 5.67 -7.93
CA LEU A 99 1.65 6.00 -8.64
C LEU A 99 2.54 4.77 -8.84
N VAL A 100 2.56 3.86 -7.87
CA VAL A 100 3.28 2.58 -7.96
C VAL A 100 2.81 1.76 -9.16
N LYS A 101 1.51 1.73 -9.48
CA LYS A 101 1.03 1.06 -10.69
C LYS A 101 1.52 1.73 -11.98
N ARG A 102 1.59 3.07 -11.98
CA ARG A 102 1.95 3.86 -13.16
C ARG A 102 3.46 3.85 -13.42
N GLN A 103 4.27 4.02 -12.39
CA GLN A 103 5.72 4.24 -12.51
C GLN A 103 6.56 3.06 -12.01
N GLY A 104 5.97 2.08 -11.32
CA GLY A 104 6.67 0.87 -10.87
C GLY A 104 7.62 1.14 -9.69
N TRP A 105 8.82 0.55 -9.73
CA TRP A 105 9.79 0.59 -8.64
C TRP A 105 10.25 1.99 -8.23
N ILE A 106 10.34 2.93 -9.17
CA ILE A 106 10.70 4.32 -8.86
C ILE A 106 9.69 4.96 -7.90
N ALA A 107 8.40 4.63 -8.06
CA ALA A 107 7.35 5.12 -7.17
C ALA A 107 7.26 4.35 -5.86
N VAL A 108 7.77 3.11 -5.80
CA VAL A 108 7.92 2.39 -4.53
C VAL A 108 8.95 3.11 -3.65
N VAL A 109 10.14 3.38 -4.20
CA VAL A 109 11.22 4.06 -3.47
C VAL A 109 10.86 5.52 -3.20
N GLY A 110 10.38 6.25 -4.21
CA GLY A 110 9.97 7.65 -4.03
C GLY A 110 8.79 7.79 -3.06
N GLY A 111 7.81 6.89 -3.13
CA GLY A 111 6.67 6.87 -2.23
C GLY A 111 7.05 6.55 -0.78
N SER A 112 8.02 5.65 -0.56
CA SER A 112 8.47 5.32 0.79
C SER A 112 9.25 6.47 1.42
N LEU A 113 10.14 7.12 0.66
CA LEU A 113 10.87 8.31 1.11
C LEU A 113 9.95 9.52 1.34
N ALA A 114 8.95 9.72 0.48
CA ALA A 114 7.94 10.76 0.69
C ALA A 114 7.15 10.50 1.97
N SER A 115 6.79 9.24 2.22
CA SER A 115 6.06 8.83 3.42
C SER A 115 6.88 9.09 4.70
N SER A 116 8.16 8.72 4.70
CA SER A 116 9.05 8.96 5.83
C SER A 116 9.19 10.45 6.13
N LEU A 117 9.34 11.27 5.08
CA LEU A 117 9.48 12.71 5.19
C LEU A 117 8.20 13.37 5.72
N ILE A 118 7.04 12.95 5.22
CA ILE A 118 5.74 13.44 5.69
C ILE A 118 5.59 13.14 7.18
N PHE A 119 5.85 11.90 7.60
CA PHE A 119 5.80 11.53 9.01
C PHE A 119 6.76 12.37 9.87
N PHE A 120 7.99 12.59 9.40
CA PHE A 120 8.97 13.43 10.10
C PHE A 120 8.47 14.88 10.26
N ILE A 121 7.92 15.48 9.22
CA ILE A 121 7.40 16.85 9.27
C ILE A 121 6.19 16.94 10.21
N THR A 122 5.19 16.09 10.01
CA THR A 122 3.92 16.20 10.76
C THR A 122 4.09 15.87 12.24
N SER A 123 4.85 14.82 12.57
CA SER A 123 5.04 14.40 13.96
C SER A 123 5.83 15.42 14.77
N ASN A 124 6.92 15.97 14.23
CA ASN A 124 7.73 16.95 14.95
C ASN A 124 7.05 18.32 15.04
N PHE A 125 6.30 18.73 14.00
CA PHE A 125 5.45 19.91 14.09
C PHE A 125 4.40 19.75 15.21
N ALA A 126 3.77 18.58 15.31
CA ALA A 126 2.83 18.28 16.37
C ALA A 126 3.51 18.27 17.74
N THR A 127 4.72 17.70 17.88
CA THR A 127 5.49 17.77 19.12
C THR A 127 5.77 19.21 19.54
N TRP A 128 6.23 20.07 18.63
CA TRP A 128 6.46 21.48 18.91
C TRP A 128 5.17 22.21 19.32
N ALA A 129 4.06 21.97 18.61
CA ALA A 129 2.80 22.66 18.87
C ALA A 129 2.06 22.17 20.14
N LEU A 130 2.22 20.89 20.51
CA LEU A 130 1.46 20.26 21.60
C LEU A 130 2.26 20.12 22.90
N SER A 131 3.58 20.32 22.88
CA SER A 131 4.43 20.23 24.07
C SER A 131 5.00 21.58 24.46
N GLU A 132 5.38 21.70 25.74
CA GLU A 132 6.11 22.86 26.28
C GLU A 132 7.64 22.66 26.24
N LEU A 133 8.12 21.58 25.59
CA LEU A 133 9.54 21.25 25.51
C LEU A 133 10.36 22.28 24.73
N TYR A 134 9.70 22.99 23.80
CA TYR A 134 10.32 23.99 22.95
C TYR A 134 9.48 25.27 22.97
N PRO A 135 10.11 26.46 22.95
CA PRO A 135 9.36 27.70 22.80
C PRO A 135 8.51 27.69 21.53
N HIS A 136 7.29 28.21 21.60
CA HIS A 136 6.38 28.34 20.45
C HIS A 136 6.78 29.53 19.55
N THR A 137 8.03 29.51 19.10
CA THR A 137 8.64 30.46 18.17
C THR A 137 9.29 29.70 17.01
N LEU A 138 9.64 30.41 15.93
CA LEU A 138 10.36 29.79 14.80
C LEU A 138 11.70 29.18 15.23
N ALA A 139 12.42 29.82 16.16
CA ALA A 139 13.66 29.28 16.71
C ALA A 139 13.42 27.97 17.48
N GLY A 140 12.38 27.90 18.30
CA GLY A 140 11.99 26.66 18.99
C GLY A 140 11.59 25.54 18.02
N LEU A 141 10.88 25.89 16.94
CA LEU A 141 10.53 24.94 15.88
C LEU A 141 11.76 24.36 15.20
N THR A 142 12.73 25.21 14.82
CA THR A 142 13.98 24.74 14.22
C THR A 142 14.77 23.83 15.18
N THR A 143 14.80 24.18 16.47
CA THR A 143 15.46 23.37 17.50
C THR A 143 14.80 21.99 17.63
N CYS A 144 13.46 21.94 17.61
CA CYS A 144 12.71 20.69 17.64
C CYS A 144 13.06 19.78 16.46
N TYR A 145 13.10 20.32 15.23
CA TYR A 145 13.46 19.54 14.05
C TYR A 145 14.93 19.07 14.05
N VAL A 146 15.86 19.93 14.46
CA VAL A 146 17.28 19.55 14.55
C VAL A 146 17.48 18.43 15.58
N ALA A 147 16.82 18.53 16.73
CA ALA A 147 16.83 17.47 17.75
C ALA A 147 16.21 16.15 17.27
N ALA A 148 15.32 16.20 16.28
CA ALA A 148 14.66 15.03 15.72
C ALA A 148 15.49 14.27 14.65
N LEU A 149 16.48 14.93 14.02
CA LEU A 149 17.31 14.31 12.96
C LEU A 149 18.01 13.00 13.38
N PRO A 150 18.57 12.88 14.60
CA PRO A 150 19.10 11.62 15.12
C PRO A 150 18.13 10.44 15.04
N PHE A 151 16.84 10.67 15.27
CA PHE A 151 15.80 9.64 15.24
C PHE A 151 15.33 9.34 13.82
N TYR A 152 15.39 10.34 12.94
CA TYR A 152 14.98 10.18 11.54
C TYR A 152 16.00 9.42 10.70
N ARG A 153 17.30 9.47 11.01
CA ARG A 153 18.38 8.97 10.13
C ARG A 153 18.17 7.54 9.58
N TRP A 154 17.57 6.64 10.35
CA TRP A 154 17.38 5.24 9.97
C TRP A 154 16.01 4.95 9.35
N MET A 155 15.02 5.82 9.59
CA MET A 155 13.65 5.62 9.13
C MET A 155 13.54 5.56 7.59
N PRO A 156 14.12 6.50 6.80
CA PRO A 156 14.06 6.42 5.33
C PRO A 156 14.68 5.15 4.77
N VAL A 157 15.80 4.71 5.34
CA VAL A 157 16.48 3.47 4.93
C VAL A 157 15.58 2.27 5.21
N GLY A 158 15.01 2.21 6.42
CA GLY A 158 14.04 1.20 6.81
C GLY A 158 12.82 1.16 5.90
N ASP A 159 12.22 2.32 5.62
CA ASP A 159 11.03 2.44 4.79
C ASP A 159 11.31 1.97 3.35
N VAL A 160 12.47 2.29 2.78
CA VAL A 160 12.88 1.76 1.46
C VAL A 160 13.08 0.26 1.51
N VAL A 161 13.82 -0.27 2.49
CA VAL A 161 14.11 -1.71 2.59
C VAL A 161 12.84 -2.53 2.77
N TRP A 162 11.94 -2.12 3.67
CA TRP A 162 10.64 -2.76 3.86
C TRP A 162 9.78 -2.68 2.61
N SER A 163 9.72 -1.52 1.96
CA SER A 163 8.90 -1.33 0.76
C SER A 163 9.40 -2.19 -0.39
N VAL A 164 10.70 -2.14 -0.70
CA VAL A 164 11.28 -2.95 -1.79
C VAL A 164 11.08 -4.44 -1.52
N SER A 165 11.34 -4.90 -0.30
CA SER A 165 11.18 -6.31 0.08
C SER A 165 9.74 -6.78 -0.04
N LEU A 166 8.79 -6.00 0.50
CA LEU A 166 7.37 -6.33 0.46
C LEU A 166 6.85 -6.36 -1.00
N PHE A 167 7.18 -5.36 -1.80
CA PHE A 167 6.78 -5.32 -3.20
C PHE A 167 7.44 -6.44 -4.02
N ALA A 168 8.67 -6.85 -3.71
CA ALA A 168 9.32 -7.97 -4.37
C ALA A 168 8.55 -9.28 -4.11
N VAL A 169 8.15 -9.52 -2.85
CA VAL A 169 7.30 -10.66 -2.49
C VAL A 169 5.95 -10.60 -3.18
N LEU A 170 5.27 -9.44 -3.17
CA LEU A 170 3.97 -9.28 -3.83
C LEU A 170 4.05 -9.55 -5.34
N VAL A 171 5.09 -9.05 -6.01
CA VAL A 171 5.32 -9.30 -7.43
C VAL A 171 5.60 -10.78 -7.70
N ALA A 172 6.42 -11.42 -6.87
CA ALA A 172 6.70 -12.86 -7.00
C ALA A 172 5.43 -13.70 -6.86
N VAL A 173 4.62 -13.43 -5.82
CA VAL A 173 3.33 -14.11 -5.60
C VAL A 173 2.38 -13.88 -6.79
N GLY A 174 2.25 -12.64 -7.27
CA GLY A 174 1.41 -12.33 -8.42
C GLY A 174 1.83 -13.05 -9.70
N ARG A 175 3.14 -13.17 -9.95
CA ARG A 175 3.68 -13.93 -11.10
C ARG A 175 3.42 -15.42 -10.97
N ILE A 176 3.64 -16.01 -9.79
CA ILE A 176 3.35 -17.44 -9.55
C ILE A 176 1.86 -17.72 -9.79
N GLN A 177 0.98 -16.85 -9.30
CA GLN A 177 -0.45 -17.00 -9.56
C GLN A 177 -0.80 -16.95 -11.05
N GLN A 178 -0.18 -16.06 -11.83
CA GLN A 178 -0.38 -15.99 -13.28
C GLN A 178 0.08 -17.26 -14.00
N LEU A 179 1.12 -17.93 -13.51
CA LEU A 179 1.61 -19.19 -14.08
C LEU A 179 0.75 -20.41 -13.69
N VAL A 180 0.12 -20.37 -12.50
CA VAL A 180 -0.71 -21.47 -11.98
C VAL A 180 -2.15 -21.39 -12.49
N GLN A 181 -2.62 -20.22 -12.93
CA GLN A 181 -3.91 -20.11 -13.60
C GLN A 181 -3.87 -20.93 -14.89
N PRO A 182 -4.68 -22.01 -15.03
CA PRO A 182 -4.75 -22.72 -16.29
C PRO A 182 -5.19 -21.71 -17.35
N VAL A 183 -4.53 -21.70 -18.50
CA VAL A 183 -5.00 -20.95 -19.68
C VAL A 183 -6.47 -21.32 -19.84
N GLN A 184 -7.38 -20.39 -19.53
CA GLN A 184 -8.80 -20.62 -19.75
C GLN A 184 -8.90 -20.96 -21.23
N ALA A 185 -9.31 -22.20 -21.52
CA ALA A 185 -9.51 -22.68 -22.87
C ALA A 185 -10.33 -21.62 -23.60
N ILE A 186 -9.77 -21.09 -24.69
CA ILE A 186 -10.50 -20.20 -25.59
C ILE A 186 -11.83 -20.89 -25.83
N PRO A 187 -12.99 -20.29 -25.49
CA PRO A 187 -14.25 -20.85 -25.91
C PRO A 187 -14.19 -20.78 -27.43
N VAL A 188 -13.90 -21.92 -28.07
CA VAL A 188 -14.12 -22.09 -29.49
C VAL A 188 -15.61 -21.83 -29.64
N THR A 189 -15.96 -20.62 -30.06
CA THR A 189 -17.29 -20.33 -30.54
C THR A 189 -17.48 -21.29 -31.69
N THR A 190 -18.10 -22.43 -31.44
CA THR A 190 -18.61 -23.29 -32.48
C THR A 190 -19.58 -22.41 -33.24
N GLY A 191 -19.11 -21.89 -34.38
CA GLY A 191 -19.92 -21.15 -35.32
C GLY A 191 -21.15 -22.00 -35.57
N HIS A 192 -22.29 -21.50 -35.12
CA HIS A 192 -23.57 -22.14 -35.37
C HIS A 192 -23.69 -22.25 -36.90
N SER A 193 -23.71 -23.48 -37.40
CA SER A 193 -23.97 -23.83 -38.79
C SER A 193 -25.36 -23.33 -39.18
N GLN A 194 -25.45 -22.05 -39.56
CA GLN A 194 -26.69 -21.40 -40.02
C GLN A 194 -26.76 -21.30 -41.55
N THR A 195 -25.83 -21.91 -42.28
CA THR A 195 -25.72 -21.73 -43.75
C THR A 195 -26.28 -22.90 -44.57
N VAL A 196 -26.66 -24.02 -43.96
CA VAL A 196 -27.15 -25.19 -44.73
C VAL A 196 -28.68 -25.21 -44.89
N ASP A 197 -29.45 -24.59 -43.98
CA ASP A 197 -30.93 -24.61 -44.09
C ASP A 197 -31.50 -23.61 -45.11
N ARG A 198 -30.78 -22.52 -45.43
CA ARG A 198 -31.28 -21.53 -46.40
C ARG A 198 -31.29 -22.00 -47.86
N LEU A 199 -30.56 -23.07 -48.19
CA LEU A 199 -30.54 -23.60 -49.56
C LEU A 199 -31.69 -24.58 -49.83
N THR A 200 -32.37 -25.06 -48.79
CA THR A 200 -33.51 -26.00 -48.95
C THR A 200 -34.85 -25.28 -49.04
N GLU A 201 -34.97 -24.07 -48.47
CA GLU A 201 -36.23 -23.30 -48.49
C GLU A 201 -36.49 -22.56 -49.83
N GLU A 202 -35.46 -22.19 -50.59
CA GLU A 202 -35.65 -21.57 -51.92
C GLU A 202 -36.08 -22.55 -53.03
N GLN A 203 -36.08 -23.86 -52.77
CA GLN A 203 -36.49 -24.88 -53.74
C GLN A 203 -38.00 -25.21 -53.68
N ARG A 204 -38.75 -24.62 -52.73
CA ARG A 204 -40.20 -24.85 -52.59
C ARG A 204 -40.99 -23.69 -53.19
N GLY A 205 -41.08 -23.68 -54.52
CA GLY A 205 -41.90 -22.72 -55.27
C GLY A 205 -43.41 -22.87 -54.98
N PRO A 206 -44.19 -21.78 -55.11
CA PRO A 206 -45.64 -21.80 -54.85
C PRO A 206 -46.39 -22.58 -55.94
N GLN A 207 -47.19 -23.58 -55.52
CA GLN A 207 -48.32 -24.13 -56.28
C GLN A 207 -49.60 -23.38 -55.91
#